data_AF-A0AAU7PZN7-F1
#
_entry.id   AF-A0AAU7PZN7-F1
#
_cell.length_a   1.000
_cell.length_b   1.000
_cell.length_c   1.000
_cell.angle_alpha   90.00
_cell.angle_beta   90.00
_cell.angle_gamma   90.00
#
_symmetry.space_group_name_H-M   'P 1'
#
loop_
_entity.id
_entity.type
_entity.pdbx_description
1 polymer ?
#
loop_
_entity_poly.entity_id
_entity_poly.type
_entity_poly.pdbx_seq_one_letter_code
_entity_poly.pdbx_strand_id
1 'polypeptide(L)'
;MSNLWGFSDYFVQHPILLLVLLAHVLADFQWQSQKMADLKCRKLPYLLLHLAIVFLPLLILSIFFPKNIIYFAAVWISHVVIDFLKYRLNTFIERKRLTKQAFIIDQVLHLICIFLFYALLASKINPQWLKNGASVAQTLLFLAIVGKPVNILFKLFFSRYQSKGDNQDTIAGAGAMIGILERFIMALSLIFGQFASVGLVFTAKSIARYNKISESQSFAEYYLIGSLFSMISVLVVFGLLYL
;
A
#
# COMPACT_ATOMS: atom_id res chain seq x y z
N MET A 1 -23.82 -12.38 -7.52
CA MET A 1 -23.33 -11.58 -6.37
C MET A 1 -23.50 -10.14 -6.78
N SER A 2 -24.40 -9.39 -6.14
CA SER A 2 -24.62 -7.97 -6.45
C SER A 2 -23.34 -7.20 -6.13
N ASN A 3 -22.75 -6.54 -7.14
CA ASN A 3 -21.63 -5.60 -6.97
C ASN A 3 -22.07 -4.59 -5.92
N LEU A 4 -21.52 -4.72 -4.73
CA LEU A 4 -22.00 -4.06 -3.54
C LEU A 4 -21.69 -2.56 -3.64
N TRP A 5 -20.77 -2.14 -4.52
CA TRP A 5 -20.40 -0.73 -4.67
C TRP A 5 -20.00 -0.24 -6.08
N GLY A 6 -20.08 -1.04 -7.15
CA GLY A 6 -19.70 -0.61 -8.52
C GLY A 6 -18.24 -0.14 -8.70
N PHE A 7 -17.44 -0.11 -7.63
CA PHE A 7 -16.03 0.29 -7.64
C PHE A 7 -15.18 -0.75 -8.36
N SER A 8 -15.47 -2.04 -8.18
CA SER A 8 -14.80 -3.10 -8.92
C SER A 8 -14.91 -2.89 -10.44
N ASP A 9 -16.13 -2.66 -10.93
CA ASP A 9 -16.39 -2.39 -12.34
C ASP A 9 -15.69 -1.12 -12.81
N TYR A 10 -15.70 -0.08 -11.98
CA TYR A 10 -15.01 1.18 -12.27
C TYR A 10 -13.51 0.95 -12.51
N PHE A 11 -12.82 0.25 -11.63
CA PHE A 11 -11.39 0.00 -11.79
C PHE A 11 -11.06 -0.82 -13.05
N VAL A 12 -11.84 -1.86 -13.34
CA VAL A 12 -11.65 -2.69 -14.54
C VAL A 12 -11.91 -1.90 -15.82
N GLN A 13 -12.89 -0.99 -15.82
CA GLN A 13 -13.19 -0.09 -16.95
C GLN A 13 -12.14 1.02 -17.13
N HIS A 14 -11.39 1.34 -16.07
CA HIS A 14 -10.37 2.38 -16.03
C HIS A 14 -8.95 1.82 -15.78
N PRO A 15 -8.41 0.95 -16.67
CA PRO A 15 -7.15 0.26 -16.43
C PRO A 15 -5.91 1.18 -16.39
N ILE A 16 -5.95 2.36 -17.05
CA ILE A 16 -4.86 3.34 -16.94
C ILE A 16 -4.78 3.91 -15.52
N LEU A 17 -5.92 4.14 -14.87
CA LEU A 17 -5.95 4.57 -13.46
C LEU A 17 -5.38 3.47 -12.56
N LEU A 18 -5.75 2.21 -12.78
CA LEU A 18 -5.19 1.06 -12.07
C LEU A 18 -3.65 1.00 -12.20
N LEU A 19 -3.11 1.20 -13.40
CA LEU A 19 -1.67 1.19 -13.64
C LEU A 19 -0.96 2.35 -12.93
N VAL A 20 -1.55 3.55 -12.90
CA VAL A 20 -0.97 4.69 -12.17
C VAL A 20 -1.03 4.49 -10.65
N LEU A 21 -2.13 3.94 -10.12
CA LEU A 21 -2.23 3.57 -8.70
C LEU A 21 -1.20 2.49 -8.34
N LEU A 22 -1.03 1.48 -9.19
CA LEU A 22 -0.02 0.44 -9.00
C LEU A 22 1.39 1.04 -9.03
N ALA A 23 1.68 1.91 -10.01
CA ALA A 23 2.96 2.61 -10.09
C ALA A 23 3.25 3.45 -8.84
N HIS A 24 2.24 4.19 -8.35
CA HIS A 24 2.34 4.96 -7.11
C HIS A 24 2.67 4.07 -5.93
N VAL A 25 1.89 3.01 -5.70
CA VAL A 25 2.13 2.09 -4.57
C VAL A 25 3.51 1.45 -4.68
N LEU A 26 3.91 0.98 -5.85
CA LEU A 26 5.22 0.36 -6.03
C LEU A 26 6.36 1.35 -5.77
N ALA A 27 6.28 2.58 -6.28
CA ALA A 27 7.31 3.59 -6.09
C ALA A 27 7.42 4.07 -4.63
N ASP A 28 6.28 4.39 -4.00
CA ASP A 28 6.20 4.89 -2.63
C ASP A 28 6.40 3.82 -1.57
N PHE A 29 6.37 2.54 -1.90
CA PHE A 29 6.53 1.49 -0.90
C PHE A 29 7.55 0.43 -1.30
N GLN A 30 7.31 -0.33 -2.36
CA GLN A 30 8.11 -1.51 -2.70
C GLN A 30 9.52 -1.15 -3.19
N TRP A 31 9.64 -0.13 -4.04
CA TRP A 31 10.89 0.24 -4.70
C TRP A 31 11.73 1.24 -3.90
N GLN A 32 11.13 1.98 -2.97
CA GLN A 32 11.91 2.77 -2.02
C GLN A 32 12.50 1.92 -0.89
N SER A 33 13.80 2.09 -0.63
CA SER A 33 14.48 1.47 0.50
C SER A 33 14.12 2.16 1.83
N GLN A 34 14.26 1.45 2.95
CA GLN A 34 14.01 2.05 4.27
C GLN A 34 14.90 3.27 4.52
N LYS A 35 16.19 3.16 4.16
CA LYS A 35 17.17 4.25 4.24
C LYS A 35 16.72 5.49 3.46
N MET A 36 16.14 5.31 2.27
CA MET A 36 15.62 6.42 1.47
C MET A 36 14.42 7.07 2.12
N ALA A 37 13.45 6.28 2.59
CA ALA A 37 12.26 6.79 3.27
C ALA A 37 12.63 7.63 4.51
N ASP A 38 13.63 7.20 5.28
CA ASP A 38 14.09 7.89 6.48
C ASP A 38 14.84 9.20 6.17
N LEU A 39 15.52 9.27 5.02
CA LEU A 39 16.38 10.40 4.66
C LEU A 39 15.75 11.39 3.68
N LYS A 40 14.71 11.01 2.92
CA LYS A 40 14.12 11.88 1.88
C LYS A 40 13.55 13.20 2.42
N CYS A 41 13.10 13.21 3.67
CA CYS A 41 12.62 14.43 4.33
C CYS A 41 13.73 15.32 4.92
N ARG A 42 15.00 14.88 4.87
CA ARG A 42 16.15 15.58 5.48
C ARG A 42 17.28 15.89 4.49
N LYS A 43 17.44 15.07 3.46
CA LYS A 43 18.55 15.16 2.51
C LYS A 43 18.02 15.18 1.06
N LEU A 44 18.26 16.30 0.37
CA LEU A 44 17.81 16.52 -1.00
C LEU A 44 18.21 15.40 -2.00
N PRO A 45 19.41 14.79 -1.94
CA PRO A 45 19.76 13.70 -2.87
C PRO A 45 18.84 12.48 -2.75
N TYR A 46 18.36 12.16 -1.53
CA TYR A 46 17.44 11.04 -1.32
C TYR A 46 16.03 11.38 -1.80
N LEU A 47 15.61 12.65 -1.68
CA LEU A 47 14.37 13.13 -2.29
C LEU A 47 14.42 13.02 -3.81
N LEU A 48 15.49 13.53 -4.45
CA LEU A 48 15.65 13.47 -5.91
C LEU A 48 15.68 12.03 -6.42
N LEU A 49 16.38 11.13 -5.72
CA LEU A 49 16.41 9.71 -6.08
C LEU A 49 15.02 9.07 -5.99
N HIS A 50 14.23 9.42 -4.96
CA HIS A 50 12.85 8.94 -4.85
C HIS A 50 11.97 9.49 -5.99
N LEU A 51 12.06 10.77 -6.31
CA LEU A 51 11.31 11.37 -7.43
C LEU A 51 11.66 10.74 -8.77
N ALA A 52 12.91 10.27 -8.95
CA ALA A 52 13.32 9.50 -10.13
C ALA A 52 12.67 8.10 -10.16
N ILE A 53 12.55 7.42 -9.00
CA ILE A 53 11.85 6.13 -8.88
C ILE A 53 10.37 6.28 -9.24
N VAL A 54 9.73 7.39 -8.86
CA VAL A 54 8.33 7.70 -9.22
C VAL A 54 8.21 8.07 -10.71
N PHE A 55 9.20 8.80 -11.24
CA PHE A 55 9.22 9.21 -12.65
C PHE A 55 9.27 8.03 -13.61
N LEU A 56 10.13 7.03 -13.34
CA LEU A 56 10.42 5.93 -14.26
C LEU A 56 9.17 5.14 -14.72
N PRO A 57 8.28 4.64 -13.84
CA PRO A 57 7.08 3.94 -14.28
C PRO A 57 6.12 4.85 -15.07
N LEU A 58 6.00 6.13 -14.70
CA LEU A 58 5.16 7.09 -15.41
C LEU A 58 5.72 7.42 -16.80
N LEU A 59 7.05 7.47 -16.94
CA LEU A 59 7.72 7.60 -18.23
C LEU A 59 7.44 6.38 -19.12
N ILE A 60 7.54 5.17 -18.57
CA ILE A 60 7.22 3.94 -19.31
C ILE A 60 5.75 3.96 -19.76
N LEU A 61 4.82 4.32 -18.88
CA LEU A 61 3.41 4.46 -19.24
C LEU A 61 3.18 5.54 -20.32
N SER A 62 3.95 6.62 -20.32
CA SER A 62 3.83 7.66 -21.35
C SER A 62 4.19 7.17 -22.76
N ILE A 63 5.12 6.21 -22.87
CA ILE A 63 5.51 5.57 -24.14
C ILE A 63 4.38 4.70 -24.68
N PHE A 64 3.74 3.90 -23.82
CA PHE A 64 2.63 3.02 -24.20
C PHE A 64 1.31 3.76 -24.41
N PHE A 65 1.09 4.88 -23.73
CA PHE A 65 -0.16 5.64 -23.75
C PHE A 65 0.10 7.14 -24.01
N PRO A 66 0.59 7.52 -25.20
CA PRO A 66 1.00 8.90 -25.50
C PRO A 66 -0.15 9.92 -25.36
N LYS A 67 -1.41 9.52 -25.59
CA LYS A 67 -2.59 10.37 -25.36
C LYS A 67 -2.78 10.79 -23.90
N ASN A 68 -2.13 10.11 -22.96
CA ASN A 68 -2.21 10.37 -21.51
C ASN A 68 -0.95 11.05 -20.96
N ILE A 69 -0.04 11.54 -21.80
CA ILE A 69 1.23 12.14 -21.35
C ILE A 69 1.01 13.33 -20.40
N ILE A 70 0.00 14.17 -20.66
CA ILE A 70 -0.34 15.31 -19.80
C ILE A 70 -0.82 14.83 -18.42
N TYR A 71 -1.63 13.77 -18.37
CA TYR A 71 -2.06 13.16 -17.11
C TYR A 71 -0.88 12.62 -16.30
N PHE A 72 0.02 11.84 -16.92
CA PHE A 72 1.19 11.30 -16.22
C PHE A 72 2.15 12.40 -15.74
N ALA A 73 2.37 13.43 -16.57
CA ALA A 73 3.18 14.58 -16.19
C ALA A 73 2.56 15.35 -15.01
N ALA A 74 1.24 15.56 -15.02
CA ALA A 74 0.55 16.23 -13.92
C ALA A 74 0.67 15.44 -12.61
N VAL A 75 0.50 14.11 -12.65
CA VAL A 75 0.69 13.23 -11.48
C VAL A 75 2.12 13.33 -10.97
N TRP A 76 3.12 13.22 -11.84
CA TRP A 76 4.52 13.34 -11.44
C TRP A 76 4.82 14.71 -10.82
N ILE A 77 4.42 15.80 -11.46
CA ILE A 77 4.62 17.17 -10.95
C ILE A 77 3.95 17.34 -9.58
N SER A 78 2.72 16.84 -9.40
CA SER A 78 2.08 16.92 -8.07
C SER A 78 2.84 16.12 -7.01
N HIS A 79 3.38 14.96 -7.36
CA HIS A 79 4.22 14.17 -6.45
C HIS A 79 5.46 14.98 -6.04
N VAL A 80 6.18 15.56 -7.01
CA VAL A 80 7.32 16.47 -6.73
C VAL A 80 6.92 17.60 -5.78
N VAL A 81 5.78 18.26 -6.02
CA VAL A 81 5.33 19.39 -5.20
C VAL A 81 4.99 18.93 -3.78
N ILE A 82 4.24 17.84 -3.61
CA ILE A 82 3.83 17.33 -2.29
C ILE A 82 5.06 16.91 -1.49
N ASP A 83 5.94 16.11 -2.09
CA ASP A 83 7.11 15.55 -1.41
C ASP A 83 8.15 16.64 -1.09
N PHE A 84 8.30 17.65 -1.96
CA PHE A 84 9.13 18.82 -1.69
C PHE A 84 8.56 19.71 -0.58
N LEU A 85 7.24 19.93 -0.54
CA LEU A 85 6.60 20.68 0.53
C LEU A 85 6.80 19.98 1.87
N LYS A 86 6.64 18.66 1.91
CA LYS A 86 6.91 17.83 3.09
C LYS A 86 8.36 17.92 3.54
N TYR A 87 9.32 17.87 2.59
CA TYR A 87 10.74 18.10 2.86
C TYR A 87 10.98 19.47 3.50
N ARG A 88 10.40 20.55 2.95
CA ARG A 88 10.53 21.92 3.48
C ARG A 88 9.93 22.09 4.86
N LEU A 89 8.79 21.44 5.13
CA LEU A 89 8.08 21.52 6.40
C LEU A 89 8.58 20.51 7.45
N ASN A 90 9.57 19.66 7.12
CA ASN A 90 9.97 18.55 7.98
C ASN A 90 10.38 19.01 9.39
N THR A 91 11.11 20.12 9.52
CA THR A 91 11.52 20.67 10.83
C THR A 91 10.32 21.06 11.70
N PHE A 92 9.27 21.64 11.09
CA PHE A 92 8.03 21.97 11.78
C PHE A 92 7.24 20.72 12.19
N ILE A 93 7.13 19.74 11.28
CA ILE A 93 6.43 18.47 11.50
C ILE A 93 7.07 17.70 12.66
N GLU A 94 8.40 17.59 12.68
CA GLU A 94 9.15 16.94 13.75
C GLU A 94 8.96 17.66 15.09
N ARG A 95 9.07 19.00 15.11
CA ARG A 95 8.89 19.80 16.32
C ARG A 95 7.50 19.66 16.93
N LYS A 96 6.45 19.57 16.10
CA LYS A 96 5.05 19.40 16.53
C LYS A 96 4.67 17.93 16.76
N ARG A 97 5.58 16.97 16.56
CA ARG A 97 5.32 15.53 16.64
C ARG A 97 4.18 15.06 15.73
N LEU A 98 4.06 15.68 14.56
CA LEU A 98 2.99 15.42 13.57
C LEU A 98 3.39 14.42 12.48
N THR A 99 4.42 13.60 12.70
CA THR A 99 4.97 12.70 11.68
C THR A 99 3.95 11.69 11.16
N LYS A 100 3.07 11.18 12.04
CA LYS A 100 2.01 10.25 11.67
C LYS A 100 0.96 10.91 10.78
N GLN A 101 0.49 12.09 11.18
CA GLN A 101 -0.49 12.86 10.41
C GLN A 101 0.10 13.28 9.06
N ALA A 102 1.34 13.75 9.04
CA ALA A 102 2.04 14.13 7.82
C ALA A 102 2.14 12.95 6.84
N PHE A 103 2.42 11.74 7.31
CA PHE A 103 2.42 10.54 6.46
C PHE A 103 1.03 10.23 5.86
N ILE A 104 -0.05 10.31 6.66
CA ILE A 104 -1.40 10.03 6.16
C ILE A 104 -1.85 11.11 5.17
N ILE A 105 -1.65 12.39 5.50
CA ILE A 105 -2.01 13.52 4.64
C ILE A 105 -1.26 13.43 3.32
N ASP A 106 0.03 13.13 3.36
CA ASP A 106 0.87 12.93 2.17
C ASP A 106 0.28 11.87 1.22
N GLN A 107 -0.05 10.68 1.73
CA GLN A 107 -0.62 9.62 0.89
C GLN A 107 -2.02 9.98 0.35
N VAL A 108 -2.85 10.67 1.16
CA VAL A 108 -4.17 11.15 0.72
C VAL A 108 -4.04 12.20 -0.38
N LEU A 109 -3.11 13.16 -0.25
CA LEU A 109 -2.88 14.18 -1.28
C LEU A 109 -2.44 13.57 -2.61
N HIS A 110 -1.51 12.60 -2.59
CA HIS A 110 -1.10 11.90 -3.80
C HIS A 110 -2.27 11.17 -4.47
N LEU A 111 -3.09 10.45 -3.69
CA LEU A 111 -4.28 9.77 -4.23
C LEU A 111 -5.29 10.78 -4.81
N ILE A 112 -5.58 11.88 -4.11
CA ILE A 112 -6.46 12.94 -4.62
C ILE A 112 -5.95 13.46 -5.96
N CYS A 113 -4.65 13.77 -6.08
CA CYS A 113 -4.07 14.23 -7.34
C CYS A 113 -4.18 13.19 -8.47
N ILE A 114 -3.94 11.90 -8.17
CA ILE A 114 -4.11 10.81 -9.15
C ILE A 114 -5.55 10.77 -9.66
N PHE A 115 -6.54 10.73 -8.78
CA PHE A 115 -7.96 10.68 -9.18
C PHE A 115 -8.43 11.96 -9.87
N LEU A 116 -8.04 13.13 -9.36
CA LEU A 116 -8.41 14.43 -9.90
C LEU A 116 -7.86 14.61 -11.33
N PHE A 117 -6.57 14.37 -11.54
CA PHE A 117 -5.98 14.51 -12.87
C PHE A 117 -6.43 13.41 -13.82
N TYR A 118 -6.78 12.22 -13.32
CA TYR A 118 -7.40 11.20 -14.15
C TYR A 118 -8.75 11.70 -14.69
N ALA A 119 -9.59 12.26 -13.82
CA ALA A 119 -10.90 12.77 -14.22
C ALA A 119 -10.81 13.95 -15.21
N LEU A 120 -9.83 14.83 -15.04
CA LEU A 120 -9.71 16.07 -15.81
C LEU A 120 -8.89 15.92 -17.11
N LEU A 121 -7.84 15.09 -17.11
CA LEU A 121 -6.80 15.11 -18.14
C LEU A 121 -6.65 13.79 -18.89
N ALA A 122 -7.11 12.66 -18.34
CA ALA A 122 -6.86 11.36 -18.94
C ALA A 122 -7.80 11.06 -20.13
N SER A 123 -7.22 10.60 -21.22
CA SER A 123 -7.96 9.94 -22.31
C SER A 123 -8.47 8.58 -21.83
N LYS A 124 -9.80 8.41 -21.88
CA LYS A 124 -10.51 7.17 -21.51
C LYS A 124 -10.47 6.10 -22.62
N ILE A 125 -9.81 6.38 -23.75
CA ILE A 125 -9.62 5.42 -24.83
C ILE A 125 -8.49 4.45 -24.43
N ASN A 126 -8.87 3.19 -24.20
CA ASN A 126 -7.94 2.13 -23.78
C ASN A 126 -7.78 1.08 -24.89
N PRO A 127 -6.55 0.63 -25.21
CA PRO A 127 -6.35 -0.44 -26.18
C PRO A 127 -6.90 -1.78 -25.66
N GLN A 128 -7.30 -2.67 -26.58
CA GLN A 128 -8.02 -3.89 -26.22
C GLN A 128 -7.20 -4.83 -25.32
N TRP A 129 -5.90 -4.96 -25.60
CA TRP A 129 -5.01 -5.80 -24.79
C TRP A 129 -4.95 -5.34 -23.32
N LEU A 130 -5.03 -4.03 -23.07
CA LEU A 130 -5.03 -3.48 -21.72
C LEU A 130 -6.35 -3.78 -20.99
N LYS A 131 -7.48 -3.69 -21.70
CA LYS A 131 -8.78 -4.07 -21.14
C LYS A 131 -8.79 -5.54 -20.73
N ASN A 132 -8.25 -6.42 -21.58
CA ASN A 132 -8.14 -7.85 -21.27
C ASN A 132 -7.19 -8.10 -20.09
N GLY A 133 -6.16 -7.27 -19.90
CA GLY A 133 -5.21 -7.35 -18.79
C GLY A 133 -5.63 -6.62 -17.51
N ALA A 134 -6.79 -5.95 -17.47
CA ALA A 134 -7.19 -5.10 -16.36
C ALA A 134 -7.30 -5.86 -15.03
N SER A 135 -7.84 -7.08 -15.05
CA SER A 135 -7.95 -7.95 -13.87
C SER A 135 -6.58 -8.37 -13.32
N VAL A 136 -5.56 -8.51 -14.17
CA VAL A 136 -4.19 -8.78 -13.73
C VAL A 136 -3.61 -7.55 -13.02
N ALA A 137 -3.76 -6.36 -13.60
CA ALA A 137 -3.31 -5.12 -12.97
C ALA A 137 -4.01 -4.86 -11.63
N GLN A 138 -5.31 -5.13 -11.55
CA GLN A 138 -6.11 -5.07 -10.32
C GLN A 138 -5.61 -6.05 -9.25
N THR A 139 -5.28 -7.29 -9.65
CA THR A 139 -4.71 -8.29 -8.73
C THR A 139 -3.33 -7.87 -8.22
N LEU A 140 -2.48 -7.34 -9.10
CA LEU A 140 -1.17 -6.82 -8.71
C LEU A 140 -1.31 -5.62 -7.76
N LEU A 141 -2.26 -4.72 -8.00
CA LEU A 141 -2.56 -3.60 -7.11
C LEU A 141 -3.04 -4.10 -5.74
N PHE A 142 -3.93 -5.09 -5.71
CA PHE A 142 -4.42 -5.67 -4.47
C PHE A 142 -3.26 -6.23 -3.63
N LEU A 143 -2.41 -7.07 -4.23
CA LEU A 143 -1.23 -7.64 -3.57
C LEU A 143 -0.24 -6.55 -3.14
N ALA A 144 -0.04 -5.52 -3.96
CA ALA A 144 0.85 -4.42 -3.65
C ALA A 144 0.38 -3.62 -2.42
N ILE A 145 -0.93 -3.33 -2.31
CA ILE A 145 -1.51 -2.61 -1.18
C ILE A 145 -1.42 -3.43 0.10
N VAL A 146 -1.84 -4.71 0.05
CA VAL A 146 -1.84 -5.56 1.26
C VAL A 146 -0.42 -5.97 1.69
N GLY A 147 0.62 -5.74 0.88
CA GLY A 147 1.99 -6.03 1.24
C GLY A 147 2.58 -5.03 2.26
N LYS A 148 3.50 -4.19 1.77
CA LYS A 148 4.28 -3.24 2.58
C LYS A 148 3.46 -2.05 3.11
N PRO A 149 2.50 -1.46 2.37
CA PRO A 149 1.67 -0.36 2.89
C PRO A 149 0.91 -0.72 4.16
N VAL A 150 0.19 -1.86 4.18
CA VAL A 150 -0.52 -2.34 5.39
C VAL A 150 0.43 -2.61 6.55
N ASN A 151 1.63 -3.15 6.28
CA ASN A 151 2.65 -3.35 7.32
C ASN A 151 3.13 -2.02 7.93
N ILE A 152 3.30 -0.98 7.12
CA ILE A 152 3.68 0.37 7.59
C ILE A 152 2.55 0.99 8.40
N LEU A 153 1.31 0.93 7.91
CA LEU A 153 0.13 1.42 8.66
C LEU A 153 0.01 0.72 10.02
N PHE A 154 0.18 -0.60 10.05
CA PHE A 154 0.18 -1.36 11.29
C PHE A 154 1.23 -0.83 12.29
N LYS A 155 2.49 -0.67 11.84
CA LYS A 155 3.55 -0.11 12.68
C LYS A 155 3.24 1.31 13.14
N LEU A 156 2.64 2.14 12.30
CA LEU A 156 2.34 3.54 12.60
C LEU A 156 1.32 3.68 13.75
N PHE A 157 0.28 2.85 13.74
CA PHE A 157 -0.82 2.92 14.71
C PHE A 157 -0.61 2.02 15.93
N PHE A 158 0.01 0.85 15.77
CA PHE A 158 -0.01 -0.21 16.77
C PHE A 158 1.37 -0.61 17.33
N SER A 159 2.47 0.01 16.90
CA SER A 159 3.81 -0.25 17.47
C SER A 159 3.91 -0.02 18.99
N ARG A 160 3.04 0.83 19.56
CA ARG A 160 2.98 1.07 21.02
C ARG A 160 2.60 -0.17 21.84
N TYR A 161 1.95 -1.14 21.22
CA TYR A 161 1.51 -2.38 21.87
C TYR A 161 2.55 -3.50 21.76
N GLN A 162 3.65 -3.27 21.05
CA GLN A 162 4.70 -4.29 20.90
C GLN A 162 5.34 -4.57 22.27
N SER A 163 5.35 -5.84 22.68
CA SER A 163 5.99 -6.26 23.93
C SER A 163 7.50 -6.00 23.87
N LYS A 164 8.04 -5.34 24.90
CA LYS A 164 9.46 -4.92 24.97
C LYS A 164 10.43 -6.05 25.32
N GLY A 165 9.94 -7.20 25.78
CA GLY A 165 10.76 -8.30 26.33
C GLY A 165 11.07 -9.45 25.38
N ASP A 166 10.46 -9.53 24.19
CA ASP A 166 10.43 -10.76 23.38
C ASP A 166 11.41 -10.74 22.18
N ASN A 167 12.37 -9.79 22.17
CA ASN A 167 13.27 -9.53 21.04
C ASN A 167 14.55 -10.39 21.02
N GLN A 168 14.85 -11.19 22.06
CA GLN A 168 16.14 -11.88 22.15
C GLN A 168 16.28 -13.09 21.21
N ASP A 169 15.17 -13.70 20.78
CA ASP A 169 15.20 -14.97 20.01
C ASP A 169 14.63 -14.89 18.59
N THR A 170 14.38 -13.69 18.04
CA THR A 170 13.72 -13.56 16.72
C THR A 170 14.62 -12.95 15.65
N ILE A 171 14.57 -13.54 14.45
CA ILE A 171 15.24 -13.00 13.27
C ILE A 171 14.61 -11.64 12.93
N ALA A 172 15.46 -10.61 12.80
CA ALA A 172 15.04 -9.26 12.46
C ALA A 172 14.18 -9.27 11.19
N GLY A 173 12.94 -8.76 11.29
CA GLY A 173 12.01 -8.65 10.17
C GLY A 173 11.15 -9.91 9.89
N ALA A 174 11.38 -11.05 10.56
CA ALA A 174 10.60 -12.27 10.33
C ALA A 174 9.10 -12.07 10.56
N GLY A 175 8.71 -11.35 11.62
CA GLY A 175 7.30 -11.04 11.89
C GLY A 175 6.63 -10.20 10.79
N ALA A 176 7.37 -9.27 10.17
CA ALA A 176 6.86 -8.48 9.06
C ALA A 176 6.67 -9.34 7.79
N MET A 177 7.61 -10.26 7.52
CA MET A 177 7.51 -11.19 6.40
C MET A 177 6.35 -12.16 6.58
N ILE A 178 6.20 -12.77 7.77
CA ILE A 178 5.06 -13.64 8.10
C ILE A 178 3.74 -12.91 7.84
N GLY A 179 3.60 -11.67 8.32
CA GLY A 179 2.39 -10.89 8.08
C GLY A 179 2.11 -10.60 6.61
N ILE A 180 3.14 -10.40 5.77
CA ILE A 180 2.97 -10.24 4.31
C ILE A 180 2.49 -11.55 3.68
N LEU A 181 3.12 -12.67 4.01
CA LEU A 181 2.76 -13.98 3.48
C LEU A 181 1.32 -14.36 3.86
N GLU A 182 0.92 -14.14 5.10
CA GLU A 182 -0.47 -14.36 5.55
C GLU A 182 -1.46 -13.54 4.74
N ARG A 183 -1.17 -12.25 4.51
CA ARG A 183 -2.06 -11.39 3.70
C ARG A 183 -2.12 -11.83 2.25
N PHE A 184 -1.03 -12.35 1.69
CA PHE A 184 -1.05 -12.90 0.33
C PHE A 184 -1.87 -14.18 0.25
N ILE A 185 -1.73 -15.09 1.22
CA ILE A 185 -2.57 -16.31 1.27
C ILE A 185 -4.04 -15.93 1.42
N MET A 186 -4.37 -14.98 2.31
CA MET A 186 -5.74 -14.49 2.47
C MET A 186 -6.26 -13.84 1.18
N ALA A 187 -5.49 -12.94 0.55
CA ALA A 187 -5.86 -12.28 -0.69
C ALA A 187 -6.13 -13.27 -1.83
N LEU A 188 -5.24 -14.24 -2.03
CA LEU A 188 -5.40 -15.29 -3.04
C LEU A 188 -6.62 -16.18 -2.74
N SER A 189 -6.84 -16.52 -1.47
CA SER A 189 -8.01 -17.30 -1.05
C SER A 189 -9.31 -16.58 -1.39
N LEU A 190 -9.38 -15.25 -1.18
CA LEU A 190 -10.56 -14.46 -1.53
C LEU A 190 -10.78 -14.39 -3.05
N ILE A 191 -9.72 -14.21 -3.84
CA ILE A 191 -9.80 -14.22 -5.31
C ILE A 191 -10.31 -15.56 -5.83
N PHE A 192 -9.87 -16.67 -5.25
CA PHE A 192 -10.32 -18.01 -5.62
C PHE A 192 -11.67 -18.42 -5.01
N GLY A 193 -12.35 -17.51 -4.28
CA GLY A 193 -13.61 -17.79 -3.61
C GLY A 193 -13.51 -18.76 -2.42
N GLN A 194 -12.31 -19.05 -1.95
CA GLN A 194 -12.01 -19.95 -0.84
C GLN A 194 -12.02 -19.21 0.50
N PHE A 195 -13.15 -18.62 0.87
CA PHE A 195 -13.29 -17.80 2.09
C PHE A 195 -12.95 -18.58 3.37
N ALA A 196 -13.25 -19.89 3.41
CA ALA A 196 -12.94 -20.75 4.55
C ALA A 196 -11.42 -20.85 4.82
N SER A 197 -10.59 -20.79 3.78
CA SER A 197 -9.12 -20.86 3.91
C SER A 197 -8.54 -19.68 4.70
N VAL A 198 -9.21 -18.52 4.71
CA VAL A 198 -8.81 -17.37 5.55
C VAL A 198 -8.90 -17.74 7.03
N GLY A 199 -9.96 -18.45 7.43
CA GLY A 199 -10.12 -18.96 8.80
C GLY A 199 -9.05 -19.99 9.16
N LEU A 200 -8.74 -20.91 8.24
CA LEU A 200 -7.70 -21.93 8.45
C LEU A 200 -6.32 -21.32 8.69
N VAL A 201 -5.93 -20.30 7.91
CA VAL A 201 -4.66 -19.59 8.10
C VAL A 201 -4.60 -18.94 9.48
N PHE A 202 -5.69 -18.31 9.92
CA PHE A 202 -5.77 -17.68 11.23
C PHE A 202 -5.69 -18.70 12.38
N THR A 203 -6.40 -19.83 12.26
CA THR A 203 -6.34 -20.92 13.24
C THR A 203 -4.94 -21.53 13.30
N ALA A 204 -4.33 -21.86 12.16
CA ALA A 204 -2.97 -22.42 12.11
C ALA A 204 -1.94 -21.48 12.76
N LYS A 205 -2.04 -20.17 12.50
CA LYS A 205 -1.20 -19.15 13.14
C LYS A 205 -1.38 -19.11 14.66
N SER A 206 -2.62 -19.28 15.13
CA SER A 206 -2.94 -19.24 16.57
C SER A 206 -2.40 -20.47 17.28
N ILE A 207 -2.53 -21.65 16.69
CA ILE A 207 -1.98 -22.91 17.20
C ILE A 207 -0.46 -22.85 17.27
N ALA A 208 0.21 -22.39 16.21
CA ALA A 208 1.68 -22.31 16.16
C ALA A 208 2.27 -21.35 17.21
N ARG A 209 1.47 -20.44 17.78
CA ARG A 209 1.91 -19.47 18.80
C ARG A 209 1.18 -19.64 20.13
N TYR A 210 0.46 -20.74 20.33
CA TYR A 210 -0.42 -20.94 21.49
C TYR A 210 0.31 -20.74 22.81
N ASN A 211 1.48 -21.38 23.01
CA ASN A 211 2.24 -21.29 24.26
C ASN A 211 2.58 -19.83 24.60
N LYS A 212 3.16 -19.07 23.65
CA LYS A 212 3.48 -17.65 23.85
C LYS A 212 2.25 -16.77 24.10
N ILE A 213 1.13 -17.05 23.42
CA ILE A 213 -0.14 -16.35 23.63
C ILE A 213 -0.66 -16.63 25.05
N SER A 214 -0.55 -17.88 25.53
CA SER A 214 -1.01 -18.29 26.85
C SER A 214 -0.13 -17.75 27.98
N GLU A 215 1.17 -17.64 27.76
CA GLU A 215 2.15 -17.26 28.80
C GLU A 215 2.32 -15.74 28.93
N SER A 216 2.02 -14.97 27.88
CA SER A 216 2.25 -13.52 27.87
C SER A 216 1.03 -12.75 27.37
N GLN A 217 0.31 -12.12 28.31
CA GLN A 217 -0.86 -11.29 28.00
C GLN A 217 -0.51 -10.16 27.02
N SER A 218 0.63 -9.48 27.22
CA SER A 218 1.07 -8.41 26.32
C SER A 218 1.33 -8.90 24.89
N PHE A 219 1.86 -10.11 24.74
CA PHE A 219 2.06 -10.74 23.43
C PHE A 219 0.73 -11.11 22.80
N ALA A 220 -0.20 -11.70 23.59
CA ALA A 220 -1.53 -12.05 23.14
C ALA A 220 -2.30 -10.84 22.58
N GLU A 221 -2.31 -9.73 23.32
CA GLU A 221 -2.96 -8.48 22.89
C GLU A 221 -2.36 -7.94 21.59
N TYR A 222 -1.02 -7.85 21.50
CA TYR A 222 -0.34 -7.39 20.28
C TYR A 222 -0.62 -8.31 19.08
N TYR A 223 -0.59 -9.63 19.31
CA TYR A 223 -0.86 -10.65 18.31
C TYR A 223 -2.29 -10.57 17.77
N LEU A 224 -3.28 -10.43 18.66
CA LEU A 224 -4.69 -10.32 18.32
C LEU A 224 -4.97 -9.04 17.52
N ILE A 225 -4.49 -7.89 18.00
CA ILE A 225 -4.62 -6.60 17.31
C ILE A 225 -4.02 -6.68 15.91
N GLY A 226 -2.80 -7.24 15.78
CA GLY A 226 -2.14 -7.37 14.49
C GLY A 226 -2.86 -8.29 13.52
N SER A 227 -3.37 -9.42 13.99
CA SER A 227 -4.05 -10.38 13.14
C SER A 227 -5.43 -9.88 12.69
N LEU A 228 -6.20 -9.26 13.59
CA LEU A 228 -7.49 -8.65 13.25
C LEU A 228 -7.33 -7.46 12.29
N PHE A 229 -6.39 -6.55 12.56
CA PHE A 229 -6.10 -5.44 11.66
C PHE A 229 -5.68 -5.93 10.26
N SER A 230 -4.84 -6.96 10.19
CA SER A 230 -4.41 -7.59 8.94
C SER A 230 -5.60 -8.14 8.16
N MET A 231 -6.49 -8.88 8.81
CA MET A 231 -7.69 -9.47 8.18
C MET A 231 -8.65 -8.39 7.68
N ILE A 232 -8.96 -7.39 8.53
CA ILE A 232 -9.82 -6.26 8.16
C ILE A 232 -9.23 -5.51 6.96
N SER A 233 -7.91 -5.25 6.95
CA SER A 233 -7.25 -4.54 5.86
C SER A 233 -7.38 -5.30 4.53
N VAL A 234 -7.18 -6.62 4.53
CA VAL A 234 -7.35 -7.44 3.32
C VAL A 234 -8.80 -7.43 2.85
N LEU A 235 -9.77 -7.58 3.75
CA LEU A 235 -11.20 -7.57 3.41
C LEU A 235 -11.68 -6.23 2.85
N VAL A 236 -11.23 -5.11 3.43
CA VAL A 236 -11.56 -3.77 2.93
C VAL A 236 -11.00 -3.55 1.53
N VAL A 237 -9.72 -3.88 1.30
CA VAL A 237 -9.11 -3.70 -0.03
C VAL A 237 -9.74 -4.66 -1.04
N PHE A 238 -10.06 -5.89 -0.65
CA PHE A 238 -10.82 -6.82 -1.49
C PHE A 238 -12.20 -6.26 -1.84
N GLY A 239 -12.94 -5.73 -0.86
CA GLY A 239 -14.24 -5.14 -1.10
C GLY A 239 -14.19 -3.92 -2.02
N LEU A 240 -13.16 -3.08 -1.93
CA LEU A 240 -12.98 -1.92 -2.81
C LEU A 240 -12.61 -2.31 -4.25
N LEU A 241 -11.89 -3.42 -4.43
CA LEU A 241 -11.39 -3.83 -5.74
C LEU A 241 -12.27 -4.88 -6.41
N TYR A 242 -12.96 -5.77 -5.70
CA TYR A 242 -13.63 -6.95 -6.28
C TYR A 242 -15.13 -7.04 -6.01
N LEU A 243 -15.69 -6.19 -5.14
CA LEU A 243 -17.12 -6.12 -4.85
C LEU A 243 -17.70 -4.76 -5.27
#